data_AF-A0A022RUF1-F1
#
_entry.id   AF-A0A022RUF1-F1
#
_cell.length_a   1.000
_cell.length_b   1.000
_cell.length_c   1.000
_cell.angle_alpha   90.00
_cell.angle_beta   90.00
_cell.angle_gamma   90.00
#
_symmetry.space_group_name_H-M   'P 1'
#
loop_
_entity.id
_entity.type
_entity.pdbx_description
1 polymer ?
#
loop_
_entity_poly.entity_id
_entity_poly.type
_entity_poly.pdbx_seq_one_letter_code
_entity_poly.pdbx_strand_id
1 'polypeptide(L)'
;MAKSLILLHAIFLSVFVFLAESNALSSPIGGETTSSCSEQGKGKSLACQVEEAKLEISRLESILEERIGDMNAKTRHFEDCEKKIEDLATVIDLLVTDFSRFENDSSRASEKLTDLEDEVRLLWAASRKNNFEIYEMELKALGAERRLREVTSQVGEMSEIVSEQWIQIQQLEQAVHMAEIRASKVRKKLWKRCPFVKSIIAYLSDCLKTLKRILDPYVSRYASLLVSCNSQALQMFASAKGYHHQLQDLIRYAMQNNELTAVLAHEEVVFFVASALVAFPLMTACMLLLSQFS
;
A
#
# COMPACT_ATOMS: atom_id res chain seq x y z
N MET A 1 -53.41 6.08 -27.99
CA MET A 1 -54.70 6.81 -28.00
C MET A 1 -55.85 6.04 -28.67
N ALA A 2 -55.64 5.24 -29.72
CA ALA A 2 -56.73 4.50 -30.39
C ALA A 2 -57.45 3.42 -29.56
N LYS A 3 -56.77 2.78 -28.59
CA LYS A 3 -57.38 1.70 -27.77
C LYS A 3 -58.40 2.18 -26.73
N SER A 4 -58.35 3.46 -26.34
CA SER A 4 -59.29 4.07 -25.39
C SER A 4 -60.64 4.40 -26.05
N LEU A 5 -60.64 4.72 -27.35
CA LEU A 5 -61.85 5.08 -28.09
C LEU A 5 -62.79 3.88 -28.35
N ILE A 6 -62.20 2.68 -28.51
CA ILE A 6 -62.93 1.43 -28.76
C ILE A 6 -63.69 0.97 -27.52
N LEU A 7 -63.10 1.14 -26.33
CA LEU A 7 -63.73 0.75 -25.06
C LEU A 7 -64.95 1.64 -24.75
N LEU A 8 -64.85 2.93 -25.08
CA LEU A 8 -65.93 3.89 -24.87
C LEU A 8 -67.13 3.63 -25.80
N HIS A 9 -66.88 3.18 -27.03
CA HIS A 9 -67.93 2.75 -27.96
C HIS A 9 -68.64 1.46 -27.49
N ALA A 10 -67.89 0.50 -26.94
CA ALA A 10 -68.48 -0.76 -26.46
C ALA A 10 -69.41 -0.54 -25.25
N ILE A 11 -69.05 0.37 -24.35
CA ILE A 11 -69.87 0.74 -23.18
C ILE A 11 -71.12 1.51 -23.62
N PHE A 12 -71.01 2.39 -24.62
CA PHE A 12 -72.15 3.17 -25.12
C PHE A 12 -73.20 2.29 -25.83
N LEU A 13 -72.76 1.25 -26.53
CA LEU A 13 -73.64 0.27 -27.18
C LEU A 13 -74.39 -0.62 -26.17
N SER A 14 -73.77 -1.01 -25.05
CA SER A 14 -74.45 -1.85 -24.05
C SER A 14 -75.53 -1.10 -23.27
N VAL A 15 -75.34 0.20 -23.02
CA VAL A 15 -76.35 1.05 -22.37
C VAL A 15 -77.56 1.28 -23.28
N PHE A 16 -77.37 1.37 -24.60
CA PHE A 16 -78.45 1.59 -25.56
C PHE A 16 -79.37 0.37 -25.73
N VAL A 17 -78.82 -0.85 -25.58
CA VAL A 17 -79.61 -2.10 -25.67
C VAL A 17 -80.51 -2.27 -24.44
N PHE A 18 -80.05 -1.89 -23.24
CA PHE A 18 -80.85 -1.99 -22.02
C PHE A 18 -82.01 -0.99 -21.94
N LEU A 19 -81.88 0.19 -22.57
CA LEU A 19 -82.97 1.19 -22.60
C LEU A 19 -84.08 0.85 -23.60
N ALA A 20 -83.80 0.05 -24.63
CA ALA A 20 -84.79 -0.31 -25.65
C ALA A 20 -85.76 -1.42 -25.21
N GLU A 21 -85.39 -2.22 -24.20
CA GLU A 21 -86.17 -3.39 -23.75
C GLU A 21 -87.24 -3.06 -22.69
N SER A 22 -87.29 -1.82 -22.18
CA SER A 22 -88.21 -1.45 -21.08
C SER A 22 -89.58 -0.90 -21.53
N ASN A 23 -89.87 -0.80 -22.83
CA ASN A 23 -91.14 -0.26 -23.34
C ASN A 23 -91.91 -1.29 -24.19
N ALA A 24 -92.52 -2.28 -23.53
CA ALA A 24 -93.56 -3.09 -24.15
C ALA A 24 -94.64 -3.47 -23.11
N LEU A 25 -95.61 -2.58 -22.88
CA LEU A 25 -96.87 -2.96 -22.24
C LEU A 25 -98.03 -2.11 -22.76
N SER A 26 -98.87 -2.71 -23.61
CA SER A 26 -100.28 -2.35 -23.72
C SER A 26 -101.07 -3.54 -24.28
N SER A 27 -101.84 -4.17 -23.40
CA SER A 27 -102.86 -5.19 -23.70
C SER A 27 -104.11 -4.53 -24.32
N PRO A 28 -104.78 -5.16 -25.31
CA PRO A 28 -106.13 -4.75 -25.69
C PRO A 28 -107.17 -5.43 -24.78
N ILE A 29 -107.95 -4.58 -24.14
CA ILE A 29 -109.22 -4.87 -23.46
C ILE A 29 -110.22 -5.42 -24.49
N GLY A 30 -110.72 -6.63 -24.24
CA GLY A 30 -111.87 -7.21 -24.92
C GLY A 30 -112.85 -7.73 -23.88
N GLY A 31 -113.79 -6.88 -23.47
CA GLY A 31 -114.93 -7.27 -22.65
C GLY A 31 -116.14 -7.52 -23.54
N GLU A 32 -116.52 -8.78 -23.71
CA GLU A 32 -117.88 -9.16 -24.12
C GLU A 32 -118.57 -9.76 -22.89
N THR A 33 -119.46 -8.99 -22.28
CA THR A 33 -120.49 -9.52 -21.37
C THR A 33 -121.83 -9.15 -21.95
N THR A 34 -122.49 -10.13 -22.55
CA THR A 34 -123.87 -10.07 -23.01
C THR A 34 -124.81 -9.99 -21.80
N SER A 35 -125.41 -8.81 -21.59
CA SER A 35 -126.49 -8.60 -20.62
C SER A 35 -127.83 -8.79 -21.30
N SER A 36 -128.58 -9.80 -20.86
CA SER A 36 -129.99 -10.01 -21.17
C SER A 36 -130.79 -9.86 -19.88
N CYS A 37 -131.57 -8.79 -19.76
CA CYS A 37 -132.73 -8.77 -18.88
C CYS A 37 -133.76 -7.76 -19.42
N SER A 38 -134.78 -8.27 -20.10
CA SER A 38 -135.95 -7.51 -20.53
C SER A 38 -136.95 -7.30 -19.38
N GLU A 39 -137.25 -6.02 -19.13
CA GLU A 39 -138.48 -5.38 -18.65
C GLU A 39 -139.46 -6.12 -17.71
N GLN A 40 -139.54 -5.62 -16.46
CA GLN A 40 -140.79 -5.13 -15.84
C GLN A 40 -140.52 -4.37 -14.51
N GLY A 41 -140.94 -3.09 -14.45
CA GLY A 41 -141.10 -2.29 -13.21
C GLY A 41 -139.98 -1.28 -12.89
N LYS A 42 -140.31 0.03 -12.89
CA LYS A 42 -139.42 1.19 -12.64
C LYS A 42 -138.64 1.13 -11.30
N GLY A 43 -139.10 0.36 -10.31
CA GLY A 43 -138.40 0.12 -9.04
C GLY A 43 -137.37 -1.03 -9.06
N LYS A 44 -137.46 -1.97 -10.01
CA LYS A 44 -136.48 -3.07 -10.18
C LYS A 44 -135.27 -2.65 -11.02
N SER A 45 -135.45 -1.72 -11.96
CA SER A 45 -134.36 -1.19 -12.82
C SER A 45 -133.31 -0.41 -12.03
N LEU A 46 -133.71 0.41 -11.05
CA LEU A 46 -132.79 1.10 -10.14
C LEU A 46 -132.06 0.14 -9.21
N ALA A 47 -132.75 -0.90 -8.71
CA ALA A 47 -132.14 -1.92 -7.85
C ALA A 47 -131.09 -2.75 -8.61
N CYS A 48 -131.33 -3.10 -9.88
CA CYS A 48 -130.34 -3.78 -10.72
C CYS A 48 -129.11 -2.90 -11.01
N GLN A 49 -129.28 -1.60 -11.26
CA GLN A 49 -128.13 -0.69 -11.45
C GLN A 49 -127.31 -0.50 -10.17
N VAL A 50 -127.96 -0.48 -9.01
CA VAL A 50 -127.27 -0.41 -7.71
C VAL A 50 -126.49 -1.69 -7.44
N GLU A 51 -127.04 -2.86 -7.73
CA GLU A 51 -126.32 -4.13 -7.59
C GLU A 51 -125.17 -4.27 -8.61
N GLU A 52 -125.34 -3.78 -9.84
CA GLU A 52 -124.26 -3.71 -10.84
C GLU A 52 -123.14 -2.77 -10.41
N ALA A 53 -123.47 -1.58 -9.91
CA ALA A 53 -122.50 -0.63 -9.37
C ALA A 53 -121.75 -1.21 -8.16
N LYS A 54 -122.43 -1.98 -7.31
CA LYS A 54 -121.81 -2.65 -6.15
C LYS A 54 -120.83 -3.74 -6.58
N LEU A 55 -121.18 -4.55 -7.59
CA LEU A 55 -120.26 -5.54 -8.15
C LEU A 55 -119.03 -4.87 -8.78
N GLU A 56 -119.21 -3.74 -9.46
CA GLU A 56 -118.09 -2.99 -10.04
C GLU A 56 -117.21 -2.34 -8.96
N ILE A 57 -117.79 -1.83 -7.87
CA ILE A 57 -117.03 -1.35 -6.70
C ILE A 57 -116.19 -2.50 -6.13
N SER A 58 -116.78 -3.68 -5.90
CA SER A 58 -116.03 -4.84 -5.41
C SER A 58 -114.93 -5.29 -6.36
N ARG A 59 -115.16 -5.20 -7.69
CA ARG A 59 -114.13 -5.48 -8.70
C ARG A 59 -112.98 -4.47 -8.62
N LEU A 60 -113.30 -3.18 -8.50
CA LEU A 60 -112.30 -2.10 -8.39
C LEU A 60 -111.52 -2.19 -7.08
N GLU A 61 -112.17 -2.53 -5.97
CA GLU A 61 -111.51 -2.79 -4.68
C GLU A 61 -110.51 -3.95 -4.78
N SER A 62 -110.89 -5.05 -5.44
CA SER A 62 -110.01 -6.19 -5.69
C SER A 62 -108.78 -5.79 -6.52
N ILE A 63 -108.99 -5.04 -7.61
CA ILE A 63 -107.90 -4.54 -8.46
C ILE A 63 -106.99 -3.57 -7.69
N LEU A 64 -107.58 -2.72 -6.84
CA LEU A 64 -106.82 -1.77 -6.02
C LEU A 64 -105.95 -2.51 -5.00
N GLU A 65 -106.49 -3.51 -4.31
CA GLU A 65 -105.74 -4.32 -3.34
C GLU A 65 -104.60 -5.10 -4.02
N GLU A 66 -104.86 -5.71 -5.19
CA GLU A 66 -103.82 -6.37 -5.99
C GLU A 66 -102.72 -5.39 -6.40
N ARG A 67 -103.08 -4.19 -6.87
CA ARG A 67 -102.14 -3.12 -7.25
C ARG A 67 -101.32 -2.61 -6.06
N ILE A 68 -101.94 -2.47 -4.89
CA ILE A 68 -101.25 -2.09 -3.65
C ILE A 68 -100.25 -3.19 -3.27
N GLY A 69 -100.64 -4.47 -3.37
CA GLY A 69 -99.77 -5.62 -3.16
C GLY A 69 -98.54 -5.62 -4.07
N ASP A 70 -98.74 -5.45 -5.39
CA ASP A 70 -97.66 -5.35 -6.38
C ASP A 70 -96.74 -4.15 -6.12
N MET A 71 -97.33 -2.99 -5.79
CA MET A 71 -96.57 -1.79 -5.45
C MET A 71 -95.69 -2.02 -4.21
N ASN A 72 -96.21 -2.65 -3.16
CA ASN A 72 -95.45 -2.97 -1.94
C ASN A 72 -94.34 -4.01 -2.20
N ALA A 73 -94.55 -4.95 -3.12
CA ALA A 73 -93.50 -5.89 -3.55
C ALA A 73 -92.38 -5.17 -4.30
N LYS A 74 -92.72 -4.24 -5.20
CA LYS A 74 -91.76 -3.40 -5.92
C LYS A 74 -90.98 -2.47 -4.98
N THR A 75 -91.62 -1.85 -4.00
CA THR A 75 -90.94 -1.02 -2.99
C THR A 75 -89.87 -1.82 -2.25
N ARG A 76 -90.20 -3.04 -1.78
CA ARG A 76 -89.22 -3.93 -1.13
C ARG A 76 -88.06 -4.32 -2.04
N HIS A 77 -88.32 -4.55 -3.33
CA HIS A 77 -87.25 -4.83 -4.29
C HIS A 77 -86.34 -3.60 -4.50
N PHE A 78 -86.90 -2.39 -4.56
CA PHE A 78 -86.10 -1.17 -4.65
C PHE A 78 -85.22 -0.95 -3.43
N GLU A 79 -85.73 -1.23 -2.22
CA GLU A 79 -84.92 -1.16 -0.99
C GLU A 79 -83.75 -2.17 -1.00
N ASP A 80 -83.95 -3.39 -1.51
CA ASP A 80 -82.87 -4.39 -1.66
C ASP A 80 -81.84 -3.95 -2.73
N CYS A 81 -82.29 -3.37 -3.83
CA CYS A 81 -81.41 -2.78 -4.85
C CYS A 81 -80.59 -1.61 -4.28
N GLU A 82 -81.20 -0.73 -3.49
CA GLU A 82 -80.53 0.41 -2.87
C GLU A 82 -79.40 -0.04 -1.93
N LYS A 83 -79.66 -1.05 -1.08
CA LYS A 83 -78.62 -1.64 -0.21
C LYS A 83 -77.45 -2.22 -1.00
N LYS A 84 -77.73 -2.95 -2.08
CA LYS A 84 -76.67 -3.49 -2.96
C LYS A 84 -75.86 -2.38 -3.63
N ILE A 85 -76.50 -1.27 -4.01
CA ILE A 85 -75.81 -0.11 -4.58
C ILE A 85 -74.91 0.53 -3.52
N GLU A 86 -75.39 0.67 -2.29
CA GLU A 86 -74.61 1.20 -1.17
C GLU A 86 -73.40 0.31 -0.85
N ASP A 87 -73.60 -1.01 -0.75
CA ASP A 87 -72.53 -1.99 -0.57
C ASP A 87 -71.49 -1.89 -1.70
N LEU A 88 -71.93 -1.82 -2.97
CA LEU A 88 -71.04 -1.69 -4.12
C LEU A 88 -70.26 -0.37 -4.09
N ALA A 89 -70.89 0.73 -3.66
CA ALA A 89 -70.23 2.03 -3.52
C ALA A 89 -69.10 1.96 -2.49
N THR A 90 -69.31 1.32 -1.33
CA THR A 90 -68.25 1.14 -0.33
C THR A 90 -67.08 0.31 -0.86
N VAL A 91 -67.34 -0.73 -1.66
CA VAL A 91 -66.30 -1.55 -2.29
C VAL A 91 -65.52 -0.73 -3.32
N ILE A 92 -66.19 0.11 -4.11
CA ILE A 92 -65.54 1.01 -5.06
C ILE A 92 -64.61 1.96 -4.32
N ASP A 93 -65.04 2.56 -3.22
CA ASP A 93 -64.22 3.48 -2.43
C ASP A 93 -62.97 2.80 -1.85
N LEU A 94 -63.11 1.56 -1.36
CA LEU A 94 -61.98 0.76 -0.89
C LEU A 94 -60.98 0.47 -2.02
N LEU A 95 -61.48 0.02 -3.18
CA LEU A 95 -60.65 -0.28 -4.35
C LEU A 95 -59.91 0.95 -4.86
N VAL A 96 -60.56 2.13 -4.87
CA VAL A 96 -59.92 3.40 -5.25
C VAL A 96 -58.78 3.74 -4.28
N THR A 97 -59.00 3.56 -2.98
CA THR A 97 -57.98 3.81 -1.95
C THR A 97 -56.79 2.86 -2.10
N ASP A 98 -57.06 1.57 -2.33
CA ASP A 98 -56.02 0.57 -2.54
C ASP A 98 -55.26 0.78 -3.85
N PHE A 99 -55.94 1.19 -4.92
CA PHE A 99 -55.30 1.55 -6.18
C PHE A 99 -54.35 2.75 -6.01
N SER A 100 -54.79 3.78 -5.28
CA SER A 100 -53.95 4.94 -4.96
C SER A 100 -52.72 4.55 -4.14
N ARG A 101 -52.87 3.64 -3.17
CA ARG A 101 -51.72 3.09 -2.43
C ARG A 101 -50.77 2.34 -3.34
N PHE A 102 -51.29 1.47 -4.20
CA PHE A 102 -50.48 0.69 -5.13
C PHE A 102 -49.71 1.59 -6.12
N GLU A 103 -50.34 2.65 -6.62
CA GLU A 103 -49.69 3.62 -7.51
C GLU A 103 -48.53 4.33 -6.82
N ASN A 104 -48.72 4.74 -5.56
CA ASN A 104 -47.65 5.35 -4.75
C ASN A 104 -46.51 4.38 -4.43
N ASP A 105 -46.83 3.12 -4.13
CA ASP A 105 -45.79 2.11 -3.92
C ASP A 105 -45.04 1.78 -5.21
N SER A 106 -45.74 1.74 -6.34
CA SER A 106 -45.15 1.52 -7.65
C SER A 106 -44.23 2.67 -8.07
N SER A 107 -44.62 3.93 -7.82
CA SER A 107 -43.78 5.09 -8.13
C SER A 107 -42.50 5.10 -7.29
N ARG A 108 -42.62 4.82 -5.98
CA ARG A 108 -41.46 4.68 -5.07
C ARG A 108 -40.54 3.53 -5.48
N ALA A 109 -41.10 2.40 -5.92
CA ALA A 109 -40.31 1.27 -6.42
C ALA A 109 -39.57 1.63 -7.72
N SER A 110 -40.22 2.39 -8.62
CA SER A 110 -39.61 2.88 -9.85
C SER A 110 -38.44 3.83 -9.58
N GLU A 111 -38.58 4.75 -8.62
CA GLU A 111 -37.50 5.68 -8.22
C GLU A 111 -36.28 4.91 -7.68
N LYS A 112 -36.50 3.94 -6.78
CA LYS A 112 -35.42 3.07 -6.28
C LYS A 112 -34.75 2.27 -7.38
N LEU A 113 -35.51 1.82 -8.38
CA LEU A 113 -34.97 1.11 -9.52
C LEU A 113 -34.05 2.01 -10.34
N THR A 114 -34.45 3.26 -10.60
CA THR A 114 -33.60 4.22 -11.32
C THR A 114 -32.34 4.59 -10.56
N ASP A 115 -32.42 4.77 -9.24
CA ASP A 115 -31.25 5.03 -8.39
C ASP A 115 -30.26 3.86 -8.44
N LEU A 116 -30.77 2.63 -8.36
CA LEU A 116 -29.96 1.42 -8.43
C LEU A 116 -29.33 1.21 -9.81
N GLU A 117 -30.06 1.51 -10.89
CA GLU A 117 -29.54 1.48 -12.26
C GLU A 117 -28.38 2.47 -12.44
N ASP A 118 -28.50 3.67 -11.87
CA ASP A 118 -27.45 4.68 -11.89
C ASP A 118 -26.21 4.24 -11.08
N GLU A 119 -26.40 3.64 -9.91
CA GLU A 119 -25.31 3.07 -9.11
C GLU A 119 -24.60 1.94 -9.87
N VAL A 120 -25.35 1.02 -10.48
CA VAL A 120 -24.79 -0.06 -11.31
C VAL A 120 -23.98 0.53 -12.46
N ARG A 121 -24.46 1.60 -13.12
CA ARG A 121 -23.72 2.26 -14.20
C ARG A 121 -22.39 2.86 -13.72
N LEU A 122 -22.39 3.50 -12.55
CA LEU A 122 -21.18 4.06 -11.92
C LEU A 122 -20.18 2.96 -11.55
N LEU A 123 -20.65 1.88 -10.92
CA LEU A 123 -19.83 0.73 -10.57
C LEU A 123 -19.22 0.07 -11.81
N TRP A 124 -19.98 -0.03 -12.90
CA TRP A 124 -19.48 -0.57 -14.17
C TRP A 124 -18.37 0.30 -14.77
N ALA A 125 -18.51 1.62 -14.71
CA ALA A 125 -17.48 2.55 -15.14
C ALA A 125 -16.21 2.45 -14.28
N ALA A 126 -16.36 2.37 -12.96
CA ALA A 126 -15.26 2.18 -12.02
C ALA A 126 -14.55 0.85 -12.23
N SER A 127 -15.31 -0.25 -12.40
CA SER A 127 -14.76 -1.58 -12.68
C SER A 127 -13.90 -1.59 -13.94
N ARG A 128 -14.37 -0.97 -15.03
CA ARG A 128 -13.56 -0.83 -16.26
C ARG A 128 -12.27 -0.07 -16.01
N LYS A 129 -12.34 1.07 -15.31
CA LYS A 129 -11.16 1.87 -15.00
C LYS A 129 -10.15 1.08 -14.18
N ASN A 130 -10.60 0.39 -13.14
CA ASN A 130 -9.76 -0.45 -12.29
C ASN A 130 -9.11 -1.58 -13.10
N ASN A 131 -9.83 -2.22 -14.03
CA ASN A 131 -9.25 -3.24 -14.90
C ASN A 131 -8.09 -2.69 -15.74
N PHE A 132 -8.21 -1.48 -16.31
CA PHE A 132 -7.11 -0.85 -17.04
C PHE A 132 -5.91 -0.53 -16.14
N GLU A 133 -6.16 0.02 -14.96
CA GLU A 133 -5.10 0.35 -13.99
C GLU A 133 -4.38 -0.91 -13.51
N ILE A 134 -5.09 -2.03 -13.32
CA ILE A 134 -4.50 -3.33 -13.00
C ILE A 134 -3.53 -3.77 -14.10
N TYR A 135 -3.96 -3.77 -15.36
CA TYR A 135 -3.08 -4.13 -16.48
C TYR A 135 -1.82 -3.25 -16.58
N GLU A 136 -1.97 -1.94 -16.38
CA GLU A 136 -0.83 -1.01 -16.38
C GLU A 136 0.14 -1.30 -15.24
N MET A 137 -0.38 -1.57 -14.04
CA MET A 137 0.43 -1.89 -12.86
C MET A 137 1.13 -3.24 -13.01
N GLU A 138 0.46 -4.25 -13.58
CA GLU A 138 1.07 -5.55 -13.90
C GLU A 138 2.24 -5.40 -14.88
N LEU A 139 2.08 -4.60 -15.94
CA LEU A 139 3.15 -4.32 -16.90
C LEU A 139 4.36 -3.63 -16.23
N LYS A 140 4.10 -2.66 -15.35
CA LYS A 140 5.17 -1.99 -14.57
C LYS A 140 5.87 -2.96 -13.61
N ALA A 141 5.11 -3.82 -12.94
CA ALA A 141 5.64 -4.83 -12.02
C ALA A 141 6.54 -5.83 -12.77
N LEU A 142 6.09 -6.36 -13.91
CA LEU A 142 6.89 -7.24 -14.77
C LEU A 142 8.18 -6.57 -15.25
N GLY A 143 8.12 -5.29 -15.62
CA GLY A 143 9.30 -4.50 -15.99
C GLY A 143 10.28 -4.33 -14.82
N ALA A 144 9.78 -4.05 -13.61
CA ALA A 144 10.59 -3.95 -12.40
C ALA A 144 11.23 -5.30 -12.03
N GLU A 145 10.48 -6.39 -12.14
CA GLU A 145 10.96 -7.74 -11.86
C GLU A 145 12.08 -8.17 -12.82
N ARG A 146 11.98 -7.81 -14.10
CA ARG A 146 13.06 -8.06 -15.08
C ARG A 146 14.35 -7.34 -14.69
N ARG A 147 14.26 -6.04 -14.35
CA ARG A 147 15.43 -5.26 -13.89
C ARG A 147 16.02 -5.83 -12.60
N LEU A 148 15.16 -6.29 -11.69
CA LEU A 148 15.62 -6.94 -10.45
C LEU A 148 16.39 -8.23 -10.74
N ARG A 149 15.92 -9.06 -11.68
CA ARG A 149 16.65 -10.25 -12.13
C ARG A 149 18.02 -9.88 -12.72
N GLU A 150 18.08 -8.86 -13.57
CA GLU A 150 19.33 -8.38 -14.16
C GLU A 150 20.34 -7.93 -13.09
N VAL A 151 19.91 -7.08 -12.15
CA VAL A 151 20.75 -6.62 -11.03
C VAL A 151 21.17 -7.79 -10.14
N THR A 152 20.27 -8.74 -9.86
CA THR A 152 20.59 -9.92 -9.04
C THR A 152 21.65 -10.79 -9.72
N SER A 153 21.59 -10.95 -11.05
CA SER A 153 22.63 -11.66 -11.81
C SER A 153 23.99 -10.95 -11.71
N GLN A 154 24.01 -9.63 -11.91
CA GLN A 154 25.24 -8.83 -11.79
C GLN A 154 25.85 -8.90 -10.39
N VAL A 155 25.02 -8.88 -9.35
CA VAL A 155 25.46 -9.05 -7.96
C VAL A 155 26.05 -10.44 -7.74
N GLY A 156 25.47 -11.49 -8.34
CA GLY A 156 26.01 -12.84 -8.32
C GLY A 156 27.41 -12.91 -8.94
N GLU A 157 27.58 -12.39 -10.16
CA GLU A 157 28.88 -12.32 -10.85
C GLU A 157 29.92 -11.55 -10.03
N MET A 158 29.54 -10.39 -9.48
CA MET A 158 30.43 -9.59 -8.63
C MET A 158 30.81 -10.33 -7.35
N SER A 159 29.88 -11.06 -6.74
CA SER A 159 30.16 -11.85 -5.54
C SER A 159 31.19 -12.94 -5.80
N GLU A 160 31.12 -13.62 -6.95
CA GLU A 160 32.13 -14.61 -7.36
C GLU A 160 33.50 -13.94 -7.52
N ILE A 161 33.57 -12.80 -8.24
CA ILE A 161 34.82 -12.05 -8.43
C ILE A 161 35.43 -11.60 -7.09
N VAL A 162 34.62 -11.02 -6.20
CA VAL A 162 35.09 -10.55 -4.88
C VAL A 162 35.59 -11.72 -4.04
N SER A 163 34.95 -12.89 -4.10
CA SER A 163 35.40 -14.07 -3.37
C SER A 163 36.77 -14.58 -3.86
N GLU A 164 36.99 -14.57 -5.17
CA GLU A 164 38.28 -14.95 -5.76
C GLU A 164 39.38 -13.93 -5.43
N GLN A 165 39.08 -12.63 -5.56
CA GLN A 165 40.01 -11.56 -5.18
C GLN A 165 40.38 -11.62 -3.69
N TRP A 166 39.42 -11.96 -2.82
CA TRP A 166 39.68 -12.13 -1.39
C TRP A 166 40.69 -13.26 -1.11
N ILE A 167 40.55 -14.41 -1.78
CA ILE A 167 41.50 -15.52 -1.67
C ILE A 167 42.90 -15.08 -2.13
N GLN A 168 42.99 -14.35 -3.25
CA GLN A 168 44.26 -13.86 -3.77
C GLN A 168 44.94 -12.86 -2.82
N ILE A 169 44.18 -11.94 -2.22
CA ILE A 169 44.69 -11.00 -1.21
C ILE A 169 45.26 -11.77 -0.02
N GLN A 170 44.53 -12.75 0.50
CA GLN A 170 45.00 -13.58 1.62
C GLN A 170 46.31 -14.32 1.30
N GLN A 171 46.43 -14.88 0.09
CA GLN A 171 47.66 -15.54 -0.35
C GLN A 171 48.84 -14.56 -0.47
N LEU A 172 48.58 -13.35 -0.99
CA LEU A 172 49.59 -12.32 -1.14
C LEU A 172 50.07 -11.81 0.23
N GLU A 173 49.16 -11.58 1.16
CA GLU A 173 49.47 -11.19 2.54
C GLU A 173 50.40 -12.21 3.21
N GLN A 174 50.08 -13.50 3.08
CA GLN A 174 50.93 -14.59 3.60
C GLN A 174 52.31 -14.63 2.92
N ALA A 175 52.36 -14.45 1.59
CA ALA A 175 53.61 -14.43 0.83
C ALA A 175 54.52 -13.26 1.25
N VAL A 176 53.94 -12.07 1.43
CA VAL A 176 54.64 -10.88 1.93
C VAL A 176 55.19 -11.14 3.33
N HIS A 177 54.36 -11.65 4.26
CA HIS A 177 54.81 -11.95 5.62
C HIS A 177 55.98 -12.94 5.64
N MET A 178 55.91 -13.99 4.82
CA MET A 178 56.99 -14.97 4.68
C MET A 178 58.26 -14.36 4.05
N ALA A 179 58.10 -13.47 3.08
CA ALA A 179 59.21 -12.75 2.46
C ALA A 179 59.91 -11.82 3.47
N GLU A 180 59.17 -11.09 4.30
CA GLU A 180 59.72 -10.25 5.36
C GLU A 180 60.51 -11.05 6.40
N ILE A 181 59.97 -12.19 6.83
CA ILE A 181 60.67 -13.10 7.75
C ILE A 181 61.98 -13.59 7.13
N ARG A 182 61.96 -14.01 5.86
CA ARG A 182 63.16 -14.48 5.15
C ARG A 182 64.18 -13.36 4.97
N ALA A 183 63.74 -12.17 4.53
CA ALA A 183 64.59 -11.00 4.35
C ALA A 183 65.26 -10.60 5.67
N SER A 184 64.50 -10.59 6.78
CA SER A 184 65.03 -10.32 8.12
C SER A 184 66.06 -11.35 8.57
N LYS A 185 65.84 -12.64 8.28
CA LYS A 185 66.82 -13.71 8.56
C LYS A 185 68.11 -13.53 7.74
N VAL A 186 68.00 -13.20 6.45
CA VAL A 186 69.16 -12.94 5.58
C VAL A 186 69.91 -11.71 6.05
N ARG A 187 69.21 -10.60 6.34
CA ARG A 187 69.80 -9.37 6.88
C ARG A 187 70.60 -9.64 8.15
N LYS A 188 70.02 -10.37 9.12
CA LYS A 188 70.74 -10.78 10.35
C LYS A 188 71.99 -11.63 10.07
N LYS A 189 71.93 -12.56 9.10
CA LYS A 189 73.10 -13.36 8.70
C LYS A 189 74.18 -12.50 8.03
N LEU A 190 73.79 -11.59 7.14
CA LEU A 190 74.71 -10.67 6.47
C LEU A 190 75.41 -9.75 7.47
N TRP A 191 74.65 -9.23 8.44
CA TRP A 191 75.17 -8.37 9.51
C TRP A 191 76.23 -9.08 10.36
N LYS A 192 76.03 -10.37 10.67
CA LYS A 192 77.03 -11.22 11.35
C LYS A 192 78.26 -11.55 10.49
N ARG A 193 78.15 -11.53 9.17
CA ARG A 193 79.23 -11.87 8.23
C ARG A 193 80.01 -10.65 7.72
N CYS A 194 79.52 -9.43 7.94
CA CYS A 194 80.22 -8.22 7.53
C CYS A 194 81.53 -8.07 8.32
N PRO A 195 82.70 -8.09 7.66
CA PRO A 195 84.00 -7.97 8.34
C PRO A 195 84.11 -6.67 9.11
N PHE A 196 83.56 -5.58 8.58
CA PHE A 196 83.53 -4.27 9.23
C PHE A 196 82.75 -4.29 10.55
N VAL A 197 81.53 -4.84 10.55
CA VAL A 197 80.72 -5.00 11.77
C VAL A 197 81.40 -5.92 12.77
N LYS A 198 82.00 -7.02 12.29
CA LYS A 198 82.77 -7.95 13.14
C LYS A 198 83.98 -7.26 13.78
N SER A 199 84.71 -6.45 13.02
CA SER A 199 85.84 -5.66 13.50
C SER A 199 85.41 -4.57 14.48
N ILE A 200 84.29 -3.87 14.24
CA ILE A 200 83.74 -2.90 15.19
C ILE A 200 83.32 -3.59 16.50
N ILE A 201 82.62 -4.72 16.43
CA ILE A 201 82.21 -5.47 17.62
C ILE A 201 83.44 -5.99 18.38
N ALA A 202 84.45 -6.52 17.67
CA ALA A 202 85.69 -6.97 18.27
C ALA A 202 86.45 -5.81 18.93
N TYR A 203 86.58 -4.69 18.23
CA TYR A 203 87.21 -3.49 18.73
C TYR A 203 86.50 -2.93 19.97
N LEU A 204 85.16 -2.79 19.93
CA LEU A 204 84.37 -2.37 21.09
C LEU A 204 84.52 -3.35 22.25
N SER A 205 84.53 -4.65 21.97
CA SER A 205 84.72 -5.69 22.99
C SER A 205 86.09 -5.57 23.66
N ASP A 206 87.15 -5.38 22.91
CA ASP A 206 88.50 -5.23 23.45
C ASP A 206 88.69 -3.88 24.13
N CYS A 207 88.13 -2.80 23.59
CA CYS A 207 88.11 -1.49 24.24
C CYS A 207 87.38 -1.55 25.59
N LEU A 208 86.24 -2.26 25.67
CA LEU A 208 85.50 -2.49 26.92
C LEU A 208 86.28 -3.36 27.90
N LYS A 209 87.00 -4.39 27.44
CA LYS A 209 87.85 -5.22 28.32
C LYS A 209 89.03 -4.43 28.87
N THR A 210 89.69 -3.63 28.03
CA THR A 210 90.82 -2.78 28.43
C THR A 210 90.35 -1.69 29.40
N LEU A 211 89.22 -1.05 29.12
CA LEU A 211 88.59 -0.10 30.03
C LEU A 211 88.24 -0.78 31.36
N LYS A 212 87.60 -1.96 31.33
CA LYS A 212 87.26 -2.72 32.54
C LYS A 212 88.51 -3.08 33.35
N ARG A 213 89.61 -3.48 32.70
CA ARG A 213 90.87 -3.84 33.36
C ARG A 213 91.57 -2.62 33.99
N ILE A 214 91.50 -1.46 33.35
CA ILE A 214 92.03 -0.19 33.88
C ILE A 214 91.17 0.31 35.04
N LEU A 215 89.85 0.12 34.95
CA LEU A 215 88.90 0.60 35.96
C LEU A 215 88.72 -0.38 37.13
N ASP A 216 89.03 -1.67 36.97
CA ASP A 216 88.90 -2.72 37.99
C ASP A 216 89.48 -2.34 39.38
N PRO A 217 90.66 -1.69 39.48
CA PRO A 217 91.21 -1.24 40.76
C PRO A 217 90.47 -0.02 41.37
N TYR A 218 89.75 0.75 40.56
CA TYR A 218 89.08 2.00 40.95
C TYR A 218 87.57 1.83 41.20
N VAL A 219 86.93 0.84 40.57
CA VAL A 219 85.49 0.58 40.63
C VAL A 219 85.02 0.22 42.04
N SER A 220 85.87 -0.41 42.87
CA SER A 220 85.51 -0.74 44.26
C SER A 220 85.40 0.48 45.18
N ARG A 221 86.02 1.62 44.84
CA ARG A 221 86.05 2.82 45.72
C ARG A 221 85.05 3.91 45.33
N TYR A 222 84.49 3.89 44.11
CA TYR A 222 83.64 4.97 43.58
C TYR A 222 82.35 4.51 42.88
N ALA A 223 81.73 3.43 43.36
CA ALA A 223 80.50 2.88 42.81
C ALA A 223 79.34 3.90 42.66
N SER A 224 79.27 4.92 43.53
CA SER A 224 78.28 6.01 43.44
C SER A 224 78.56 7.03 42.33
N LEU A 225 79.83 7.29 41.98
CA LEU A 225 80.18 8.16 40.85
C LEU A 225 79.90 7.49 39.49
N LEU A 226 79.99 6.16 39.41
CA LEU A 226 79.66 5.40 38.21
C LEU A 226 78.17 5.51 37.82
N VAL A 227 77.27 5.56 38.81
CA VAL A 227 75.82 5.75 38.56
C VAL A 227 75.55 7.16 38.01
N SER A 228 76.20 8.19 38.57
CA SER A 228 76.10 9.57 38.06
C SER A 228 76.76 9.75 36.69
N CYS A 229 77.87 9.05 36.43
CA CYS A 229 78.55 9.08 35.14
C CYS A 229 77.71 8.42 34.05
N ASN A 230 77.00 7.33 34.37
CA ASN A 230 76.11 6.65 33.41
C ASN A 230 74.90 7.52 33.01
N SER A 231 74.28 8.24 33.95
CA SER A 231 73.16 9.14 33.62
C SER A 231 73.64 10.34 32.78
N GLN A 232 74.81 10.91 33.10
CA GLN A 232 75.41 12.00 32.33
C GLN A 232 75.87 11.54 30.94
N ALA A 233 76.43 10.34 30.82
CA ALA A 233 76.81 9.74 29.55
C ALA A 233 75.60 9.46 28.64
N LEU A 234 74.48 9.00 29.21
CA LEU A 234 73.21 8.83 28.49
C LEU A 234 72.67 10.17 27.97
N GLN A 235 72.76 11.23 28.77
CA GLN A 235 72.35 12.57 28.35
C GLN A 235 73.27 13.14 27.26
N MET A 236 74.59 12.94 27.38
CA MET A 236 75.55 13.31 26.33
C MET A 236 75.30 12.53 25.04
N PHE A 237 74.94 11.25 25.12
CA PHE A 237 74.59 10.45 23.95
C PHE A 237 73.28 10.92 23.29
N ALA A 238 72.27 11.30 24.07
CA ALA A 238 71.04 11.87 23.54
C ALA A 238 71.29 13.19 22.81
N SER A 239 72.11 14.08 23.39
CA SER A 239 72.55 15.32 22.75
C SER A 239 73.37 15.06 21.48
N ALA A 240 74.34 14.13 21.55
CA ALA A 240 75.16 13.74 20.41
C ALA A 240 74.32 13.16 19.26
N LYS A 241 73.26 12.41 19.58
CA LYS A 241 72.30 11.92 18.58
C LYS A 241 71.54 13.08 17.92
N GLY A 242 71.13 14.10 18.68
CA GLY A 242 70.55 15.32 18.12
C GLY A 242 71.50 16.03 17.14
N TYR A 243 72.76 16.21 17.54
CA TYR A 243 73.79 16.78 16.66
C TYR A 243 74.11 15.90 15.45
N HIS A 244 74.06 14.57 15.60
CA HIS A 244 74.27 13.64 14.50
C HIS A 244 73.17 13.77 13.44
N HIS A 245 71.91 13.94 13.83
CA HIS A 245 70.82 14.24 12.90
C HIS A 245 71.01 15.59 12.21
N GLN A 246 71.37 16.64 12.95
CA GLN A 246 71.67 17.95 12.35
C GLN A 246 72.84 17.87 11.34
N LEU A 247 73.88 17.10 11.68
CA LEU A 247 75.03 16.88 10.81
C LEU A 247 74.64 16.11 9.54
N GLN A 248 73.73 15.13 9.64
CA GLN A 248 73.18 14.45 8.47
C GLN A 248 72.46 15.42 7.53
N ASP A 249 71.65 16.34 8.06
CA ASP A 249 70.93 17.31 7.24
C ASP A 249 71.89 18.28 6.53
N LEU A 250 72.94 18.73 7.23
CA LEU A 250 74.00 19.55 6.65
C LEU A 250 74.80 18.81 5.58
N ILE A 251 75.19 17.55 5.83
CA ILE A 251 75.92 16.73 4.87
C ILE A 251 75.05 16.44 3.65
N ARG A 252 73.76 16.12 3.86
CA ARG A 252 72.81 15.90 2.77
C ARG A 252 72.69 17.14 1.89
N TYR A 253 72.54 18.31 2.50
CA TYR A 253 72.50 19.59 1.80
C TYR A 253 73.81 19.86 1.03
N ALA A 254 74.97 19.68 1.67
CA ALA A 254 76.27 19.88 1.03
C ALA A 254 76.51 18.90 -0.14
N MET A 255 76.08 17.65 0.00
CA MET A 255 76.21 16.63 -1.04
C MET A 255 75.29 16.89 -2.23
N GLN A 256 74.05 17.34 -1.99
CA GLN A 256 73.09 17.69 -3.04
C GLN A 256 73.49 18.92 -3.83
N ASN A 257 74.19 19.87 -3.19
CA ASN A 257 74.67 21.09 -3.85
C ASN A 257 75.93 20.91 -4.69
N ASN A 258 76.49 19.69 -4.77
CA ASN A 258 77.68 19.41 -5.55
C ASN A 258 77.39 18.31 -6.57
N GLU A 259 77.60 18.59 -7.86
CA GLU A 259 77.25 17.71 -8.98
C GLU A 259 77.85 16.31 -8.85
N LEU A 260 79.04 16.18 -8.26
CA LEU A 260 79.72 14.89 -8.11
C LEU A 260 79.16 14.03 -6.97
N THR A 261 78.66 14.66 -5.90
CA THR A 261 78.18 13.96 -4.70
C THR A 261 76.66 13.87 -4.63
N ALA A 262 75.94 14.58 -5.48
CA ALA A 262 74.47 14.61 -5.49
C ALA A 262 73.88 13.22 -5.73
N VAL A 263 74.51 12.43 -6.60
CA VAL A 263 74.09 11.05 -6.90
C VAL A 263 74.26 10.11 -5.69
N LEU A 264 75.15 10.44 -4.75
CA LEU A 264 75.43 9.63 -3.56
C LEU A 264 74.67 10.13 -2.33
N ALA A 265 73.84 11.18 -2.42
CA ALA A 265 73.14 11.79 -1.29
C ALA A 265 71.95 10.97 -0.77
N HIS A 266 72.05 9.64 -0.79
CA HIS A 266 71.09 8.73 -0.19
C HIS A 266 71.22 8.73 1.33
N GLU A 267 70.10 8.46 2.02
CA GLU A 267 70.01 8.53 3.48
C GLU A 267 71.04 7.64 4.20
N GLU A 268 71.31 6.45 3.67
CA GLU A 268 72.30 5.53 4.23
C GLU A 268 73.73 6.09 4.13
N VAL A 269 74.11 6.66 2.98
CA VAL A 269 75.46 7.22 2.76
C VAL A 269 75.68 8.45 3.63
N VAL A 270 74.68 9.34 3.69
CA VAL A 270 74.70 10.51 4.56
C VAL A 270 74.86 10.10 6.03
N PHE A 271 74.13 9.07 6.48
CA PHE A 271 74.28 8.51 7.82
C PHE A 271 75.70 7.98 8.08
N PHE A 272 76.29 7.26 7.12
CA PHE A 272 77.66 6.75 7.26
C PHE A 272 78.71 7.86 7.31
N VAL A 273 78.60 8.88 6.46
CA VAL A 273 79.54 10.01 6.44
C VAL A 273 79.42 10.85 7.71
N ALA A 274 78.19 11.12 8.17
CA ALA A 274 77.95 11.80 9.45
C ALA A 274 78.54 11.01 10.63
N SER A 275 78.36 9.69 10.63
CA SER A 275 78.91 8.80 11.66
C SER A 275 80.42 8.74 11.62
N ALA A 276 81.03 8.71 10.43
CA ALA A 276 82.47 8.72 10.24
C ALA A 276 83.11 10.01 10.77
N LEU A 277 82.51 11.17 10.46
CA LEU A 277 83.01 12.47 10.90
C LEU A 277 82.97 12.64 12.43
N VAL A 278 82.07 11.94 13.13
CA VAL A 278 82.03 11.95 14.60
C VAL A 278 82.93 10.85 15.18
N ALA A 279 82.87 9.65 14.63
CA ALA A 279 83.58 8.49 15.17
C ALA A 279 85.09 8.61 14.95
N PHE A 280 85.58 9.00 13.77
CA PHE A 280 87.02 9.03 13.51
C PHE A 280 87.79 9.96 14.46
N PRO A 281 87.38 11.22 14.70
CA PRO A 281 88.07 12.08 15.65
C PRO A 281 88.01 11.55 17.08
N LEU A 282 86.88 10.97 17.49
CA LEU A 282 86.72 10.37 18.83
C LEU A 282 87.64 9.16 18.99
N MET A 283 87.69 8.30 17.98
CA MET A 283 88.58 7.15 17.92
C MET A 283 90.04 7.57 17.98
N THR A 284 90.45 8.57 17.20
CA THR A 284 91.81 9.10 17.20
C THR A 284 92.16 9.73 18.56
N ALA A 285 91.26 10.51 19.15
CA ALA A 285 91.46 11.09 20.48
C ALA A 285 91.58 10.01 21.57
N CYS A 286 90.70 9.01 21.55
CA CYS A 286 90.79 7.87 22.47
C CYS A 286 92.10 7.09 22.29
N MET A 287 92.53 6.84 21.05
CA MET A 287 93.81 6.16 20.78
C MET A 287 95.00 6.98 21.29
N LEU A 288 95.01 8.30 21.09
CA LEU A 288 96.05 9.18 21.62
C LEU A 288 96.08 9.19 23.15
N LEU A 289 94.92 9.30 23.79
CA LEU A 289 94.82 9.27 25.25
C LEU A 289 95.26 7.92 25.83
N LEU A 290 94.80 6.81 25.25
CA LEU A 290 95.18 5.47 25.70
C LEU A 290 96.66 5.17 25.45
N SER A 291 97.26 5.72 24.40
CA SER A 291 98.71 5.58 24.15
C SER A 291 99.59 6.25 25.21
N GLN A 292 99.06 7.22 25.97
CA GLN A 292 99.79 7.83 27.09
C GLN A 292 99.74 7.01 28.40
N PHE A 293 98.86 5.99 28.47
CA PHE A 293 98.70 5.12 29.63
C PHE A 293 99.14 3.67 29.37
N SER A 294 99.71 3.39 28.18
CA SER A 294 100.36 2.13 27.83
C SER A 294 101.86 2.21 28.04
#